data_AF-A0A7X4KQJ5-F1
#
_entry.id   AF-A0A7X4KQJ5-F1
#
_cell.length_a   1.000
_cell.length_b   1.000
_cell.length_c   1.000
_cell.angle_alpha   90.00
_cell.angle_beta   90.00
_cell.angle_gamma   90.00
#
_symmetry.space_group_name_H-M   'P 1'
#
loop_
_entity.id
_entity.type
_entity.pdbx_description
1 polymer ?
#
loop_
_entity_poly.entity_id
_entity_poly.type
_entity_poly.pdbx_seq_one_letter_code
_entity_poly.pdbx_strand_id
1 'polypeptide(L)' 'MPAYRHIDLNVLLQAVGGDADACRSLTLTYLDVAPPMHEQLQRALRSGDCGAAAYAAHALKGSTTLVGAGPLSAALQALE' A
#
# COMPACT_ATOMS: atom_id res chain seq x y z
N MET A 1 -10.53 20.83 -4.92
CA MET A 1 -10.77 19.38 -4.67
C MET A 1 -10.31 19.09 -3.26
N PRO A 2 -11.05 18.32 -2.44
CA PRO A 2 -10.55 17.96 -1.12
C PRO A 2 -9.25 17.16 -1.32
N ALA A 3 -8.19 17.60 -0.66
CA ALA A 3 -6.93 16.87 -0.66
C ALA A 3 -7.17 15.49 -0.03
N TYR A 4 -6.65 14.43 -0.65
CA TYR A 4 -6.69 13.10 -0.06
C TYR A 4 -6.01 13.15 1.32
N ARG A 5 -6.68 12.61 2.35
CA ARG A 5 -6.20 12.74 3.74
C ARG A 5 -5.05 11.78 4.08
N HIS A 6 -4.96 10.66 3.37
CA HIS A 6 -4.05 9.55 3.70
C HIS A 6 -3.31 8.99 2.48
N ILE A 7 -3.41 9.66 1.34
CA ILE A 7 -2.82 9.25 0.05
C ILE A 7 -2.20 10.50 -0.55
N ASP A 8 -1.01 10.36 -1.12
CA ASP A 8 -0.36 11.43 -1.87
C ASP A 8 -0.03 10.93 -3.28
N LEU A 9 -0.92 11.26 -4.23
CA LEU A 9 -0.74 10.90 -5.64
C LEU A 9 0.44 11.62 -6.29
N ASN A 10 0.98 12.69 -5.70
CA ASN A 10 2.19 13.30 -6.23
C ASN A 10 3.37 12.33 -6.13
N VAL A 11 3.42 11.47 -5.09
CA VAL A 11 4.44 10.41 -4.99
C VAL A 11 4.41 9.51 -6.23
N LEU A 12 3.20 9.10 -6.63
CA LEU A 12 2.99 8.21 -7.77
C LEU A 12 3.28 8.93 -9.09
N LEU A 13 2.81 10.18 -9.24
CA LEU A 13 3.09 11.02 -10.41
C LEU A 13 4.59 11.27 -10.61
N GLN A 14 5.33 11.53 -9.54
CA GLN A 14 6.78 11.69 -9.60
C GLN A 14 7.49 10.38 -9.98
N ALA A 15 7.02 9.24 -9.44
CA ALA A 15 7.59 7.93 -9.75
C ALA A 15 7.47 7.55 -11.23
N VAL A 16 6.44 8.05 -11.93
CA VAL A 16 6.23 7.82 -13.37
C VAL A 16 6.70 8.99 -14.25
N GLY A 17 7.45 9.95 -13.71
CA GLY A 17 7.98 11.07 -14.48
C GLY A 17 6.91 12.02 -15.05
N GLY A 18 5.74 12.11 -14.40
CA GLY A 18 4.63 12.97 -14.81
C GLY A 18 3.68 12.37 -15.85
N ASP A 19 3.87 11.10 -16.23
CA ASP A 19 2.96 10.40 -17.14
C ASP A 19 1.62 10.07 -16.45
N ALA A 20 0.55 10.71 -16.91
CA ALA A 20 -0.79 10.56 -16.35
C ALA A 20 -1.41 9.16 -16.61
N ASP A 21 -1.09 8.52 -17.73
CA ASP A 21 -1.60 7.20 -18.08
C ASP A 21 -0.89 6.12 -17.29
N ALA A 22 0.43 6.23 -17.15
CA ALA A 22 1.19 5.38 -16.24
C ALA A 22 0.73 5.55 -14.79
N CYS A 23 0.46 6.79 -14.36
CA CYS A 23 -0.07 7.10 -13.04
C CYS A 23 -1.41 6.42 -12.79
N ARG A 24 -2.32 6.52 -13.76
CA ARG A 24 -3.62 5.83 -13.73
C ARG A 24 -3.43 4.32 -13.65
N SER A 25 -2.55 3.74 -14.47
CA SER A 25 -2.32 2.30 -14.50
C SER A 25 -1.83 1.77 -13.14
N LEU A 26 -0.84 2.42 -12.52
CA LEU A 26 -0.34 1.99 -11.21
C LEU A 26 -1.39 2.17 -10.10
N THR A 27 -2.21 3.22 -10.18
CA THR A 27 -3.33 3.42 -9.24
C THR A 27 -4.34 2.28 -9.35
N LEU A 28 -4.69 1.85 -10.56
CA LEU A 28 -5.58 0.71 -10.78
C LEU A 28 -4.95 -0.59 -10.27
N THR A 29 -3.65 -0.83 -10.55
CA THR A 29 -2.93 -1.98 -10.00
C THR A 29 -2.99 -2.01 -8.48
N TYR A 30 -2.79 -0.86 -7.81
CA TYR A 30 -2.92 -0.77 -6.34
C TYR A 30 -4.32 -1.17 -5.86
N LEU A 31 -5.37 -0.68 -6.53
CA LEU A 31 -6.76 -0.99 -6.18
C LEU A 31 -7.08 -2.49 -6.33
N ASP A 32 -6.43 -3.18 -7.27
CA ASP A 32 -6.60 -4.61 -7.49
C ASP A 32 -5.84 -5.46 -6.46
N VAL A 33 -4.61 -5.07 -6.12
CA VAL A 33 -3.74 -5.91 -5.26
C VAL A 33 -3.89 -5.62 -3.76
N ALA A 34 -4.21 -4.39 -3.37
CA ALA A 34 -4.24 -4.02 -1.95
C ALA A 34 -5.32 -4.77 -1.14
N PRO A 35 -6.57 -4.96 -1.62
CA PRO A 35 -7.60 -5.69 -0.87
C PRO A 35 -7.22 -7.14 -0.52
N PRO A 36 -6.81 -8.02 -1.46
CA PRO A 36 -6.43 -9.39 -1.09
C PRO A 36 -5.19 -9.45 -0.19
N MET A 37 -4.23 -8.54 -0.34
CA MET A 37 -3.05 -8.45 0.55
C MET A 37 -3.44 -8.05 1.97
N HIS A 38 -4.37 -7.10 2.11
CA HIS A 38 -4.91 -6.70 3.39
C HIS A 38 -5.70 -7.85 4.06
N GLU A 39 -6.48 -8.61 3.32
CA GLU A 39 -7.14 -9.81 3.85
C GLU A 39 -6.14 -10.86 4.34
N GLN A 40 -5.04 -11.07 3.61
CA GLN A 40 -3.98 -12.00 4.00
C GLN A 40 -3.33 -11.56 5.32
N LEU A 41 -3.00 -10.27 5.46
CA LEU A 41 -2.48 -9.71 6.71
C LEU A 41 -3.46 -9.93 7.87
N GLN A 42 -4.75 -9.65 7.67
CA GLN A 42 -5.75 -9.87 8.70
C GLN A 42 -5.87 -11.34 9.10
N ARG A 43 -5.77 -12.29 8.15
CA ARG A 43 -5.77 -13.72 8.45
C ARG A 43 -4.58 -14.11 9.31
N ALA A 44 -3.37 -13.68 8.95
CA ALA A 44 -2.15 -13.97 9.70
C ALA A 44 -2.18 -13.39 11.13
N LEU A 45 -2.67 -12.15 11.28
CA LEU A 45 -2.85 -11.52 12.59
C LEU A 45 -3.84 -12.30 13.47
N ARG A 46 -4.97 -12.76 12.89
CA ARG A 46 -5.96 -13.55 13.63
C ARG A 46 -5.47 -14.94 14.02
N SER A 47 -4.59 -15.56 13.22
CA SER A 47 -4.01 -16.86 13.54
C SER A 47 -2.84 -16.78 14.52
N GLY A 48 -2.37 -15.58 14.88
CA GLY A 48 -1.19 -15.40 15.72
C GLY A 48 0.12 -15.81 15.06
N ASP A 49 0.12 -15.94 13.73
CA ASP A 49 1.32 -16.30 12.97
C ASP A 49 2.13 -15.03 12.70
N CYS A 50 3.06 -14.72 13.62
CA CYS A 50 3.90 -13.53 13.53
C CYS A 50 4.75 -13.51 12.25
N GLY A 51 5.22 -14.67 11.78
CA GLY A 51 6.03 -14.75 10.56
C GLY A 51 5.21 -14.43 9.31
N ALA A 52 4.01 -15.02 9.20
CA ALA A 52 3.09 -14.71 8.11
C ALA A 52 2.58 -13.26 8.19
N ALA A 53 2.40 -12.71 9.39
CA ALA A 53 1.97 -11.32 9.58
C ALA A 53 3.05 -10.34 9.13
N ALA A 54 4.31 -10.53 9.54
CA ALA A 54 5.43 -9.71 9.10
C ALA A 54 5.61 -9.76 7.57
N TYR A 55 5.52 -10.95 6.97
CA TYR A 55 5.58 -11.11 5.51
C TYR A 55 4.44 -10.38 4.79
N ALA A 56 3.20 -10.56 5.26
CA ALA A 56 2.05 -9.90 4.65
C ALA A 56 2.08 -8.38 4.84
N ALA A 57 2.57 -7.90 5.98
CA ALA A 57 2.79 -6.48 6.25
C ALA A 57 3.82 -5.89 5.30
N HIS A 58 4.94 -6.60 5.08
CA HIS A 58 5.98 -6.20 4.13
C HIS A 58 5.45 -6.09 2.70
N ALA A 59 4.71 -7.09 2.25
CA ALA A 59 4.11 -7.09 0.92
C ALA A 59 3.16 -5.89 0.75
N LEU A 60 2.24 -5.67 1.70
CA LEU A 60 1.28 -4.56 1.62
C LEU A 60 1.96 -3.19 1.73
N LYS A 61 3.04 -3.08 2.53
CA LYS A 61 3.84 -1.85 2.68
C LYS A 61 4.40 -1.39 1.33
N GLY A 62 4.93 -2.31 0.52
CA GLY A 62 5.42 -2.00 -0.83
C GLY A 62 4.35 -1.33 -1.69
N SER A 63 3.12 -1.85 -1.65
CA SER A 63 1.99 -1.31 -2.42
C SER A 63 1.52 0.05 -1.90
N THR A 64 1.47 0.24 -0.58
CA THR A 64 1.03 1.52 0.03
C THR A 64 2.03 2.67 -0.16
N THR A 65 3.32 2.33 -0.30
CA THR A 65 4.37 3.31 -0.61
C THR A 65 4.16 3.93 -1.99
N LEU A 66 3.68 3.15 -2.98
CA LEU A 66 3.42 3.64 -4.35
C LEU A 66 2.41 4.78 -4.38
N VAL A 67 1.37 4.71 -3.54
CA VAL A 67 0.30 5.72 -3.47
C VAL A 67 0.55 6.80 -2.42
N GLY A 68 1.76 6.83 -1.83
CA GLY A 68 2.11 7.83 -0.81
C GLY A 68 1.31 7.70 0.49
N ALA A 69 0.85 6.50 0.84
CA ALA A 69 0.06 6.26 2.05
C ALA A 69 0.93 6.14 3.32
N GLY A 70 1.71 7.19 3.59
CA GLY A 70 2.76 7.22 4.63
C GLY A 70 2.34 6.69 6.00
N PRO A 71 1.21 7.13 6.60
CA PRO A 71 0.78 6.63 7.90
C PRO A 71 0.53 5.11 7.92
N LEU A 72 -0.03 4.55 6.84
CA LEU A 72 -0.28 3.12 6.74
C LEU A 72 1.04 2.36 6.51
N SER A 73 1.93 2.86 5.64
CA SER A 73 3.23 2.25 5.43
C SER A 73 4.07 2.18 6.72
N ALA A 74 4.01 3.22 7.56
CA ALA A 74 4.67 3.24 8.87
C ALA A 74 4.07 2.21 9.84
N ALA A 75 2.74 2.09 9.90
CA ALA A 75 2.07 1.09 10.72
C ALA A 75 2.42 -0.35 10.29
N LEU A 76 2.51 -0.59 8.98
CA LEU A 76 2.91 -1.89 8.43
C LEU A 76 4.37 -2.23 8.74
N GLN A 77 5.27 -1.24 8.69
CA GLN A 77 6.66 -1.45 9.06
C GLN A 77 6.84 -1.78 10.55
N ALA A 78 5.95 -1.31 11.43
CA ALA A 78 5.99 -1.67 12.85
C ALA A 78 5.52 -3.11 13.14
N LEU A 79 4.92 -3.79 12.15
CA LEU A 79 4.52 -5.19 12.23
C LEU A 79 5.58 -6.15 11.67
N GLU A 80 6.60 -5.63 10.99
CA GLU A 80 7.79 -6.37 10.53
C GLU A 80 8.78 -6.59 11.69
#